data_AF-A0A940BJB6-F1
#
_entry.id   AF-A0A940BJB6-F1
#
_cell.length_a   1.000
_cell.length_b   1.000
_cell.length_c   1.000
_cell.angle_alpha   90.00
_cell.angle_beta   90.00
_cell.angle_gamma   90.00
#
_symmetry.space_group_name_H-M   'P 1'
#
loop_
_entity.id
_entity.type
_entity.pdbx_description
1 polymer ?
#
loop_
_entity_poly.entity_id
_entity_poly.type
_entity_poly.pdbx_seq_one_letter_code
_entity_poly.pdbx_strand_id
1 'polypeptide(L)'
;MTLAGGLCAYIAGIALAAGLNFSWPLAAAPAVALPFFLIRATRRFAFPLLCFTLGLALYHLEMREPSDPAHVAQRTGSMRILRGTVTRVFPAPNRFFFDMETEAEMGEQGKYCPVHGQVRVYVDTQRQNAVSNAPRISLAPGDRVQLRARLRRPELFGTPGEFQRVRHLAIQNIRALAYLADPQTLV
;
A
#
# COMPACT_ATOMS: atom_id res chain seq x y z
N MET A 1 14.07 -22.97 -26.80
CA MET A 1 13.91 -21.55 -26.43
C MET A 1 14.37 -21.40 -25.00
N THR A 2 15.30 -20.49 -24.75
CA THR A 2 16.04 -20.43 -23.48
C THR A 2 15.20 -19.79 -22.37
N LEU A 3 15.26 -20.37 -21.17
CA LEU A 3 14.63 -19.83 -19.96
C LEU A 3 14.99 -18.36 -19.73
N ALA A 4 16.21 -17.96 -20.10
CA ALA A 4 16.69 -16.59 -20.09
C ALA A 4 15.77 -15.62 -20.87
N GLY A 5 15.29 -16.02 -22.06
CA GLY A 5 14.38 -15.17 -22.85
C GLY A 5 13.03 -14.95 -22.18
N GLY A 6 12.51 -15.97 -21.48
CA GLY A 6 11.28 -15.85 -20.68
C GLY A 6 11.46 -14.93 -19.47
N LEU A 7 12.57 -15.06 -18.75
CA LEU A 7 12.89 -14.19 -17.61
C LEU A 7 13.04 -12.73 -18.02
N CYS A 8 13.79 -12.45 -19.09
CA CYS A 8 13.92 -11.09 -19.61
C CYS A 8 12.56 -10.50 -20.02
N ALA A 9 11.71 -11.30 -20.68
CA ALA A 9 10.37 -10.86 -21.06
C ALA A 9 9.47 -10.62 -19.84
N TYR A 10 9.55 -11.45 -18.80
CA TYR A 10 8.83 -11.26 -17.54
C TYR A 10 9.22 -9.95 -16.84
N ILE A 11 10.53 -9.70 -16.70
CA ILE A 11 11.05 -8.46 -16.10
C ILE A 11 10.64 -7.25 -16.92
N ALA A 12 10.72 -7.34 -18.26
CA ALA A 12 10.24 -6.30 -19.16
C ALA A 12 8.74 -6.03 -19.00
N GLY A 13 7.93 -7.07 -18.78
CA GLY A 13 6.50 -6.96 -18.50
C GLY A 13 6.22 -6.18 -17.23
N ILE A 14 6.93 -6.50 -16.14
CA ILE A 14 6.82 -5.78 -14.86
C ILE A 14 7.27 -4.31 -15.01
N ALA A 15 8.42 -4.08 -15.67
CA ALA A 15 8.96 -2.75 -15.86
C ALA A 15 8.03 -1.88 -16.71
N LEU A 16 7.41 -2.44 -17.75
CA LEU A 16 6.43 -1.72 -18.56
C LEU A 16 5.13 -1.47 -17.78
N ALA A 17 4.68 -2.45 -16.99
CA ALA A 17 3.52 -2.29 -16.11
C ALA A 17 3.71 -1.07 -15.18
N ALA A 18 4.93 -0.87 -14.66
CA ALA A 18 5.32 0.26 -13.82
C ALA A 18 5.02 1.64 -14.45
N GLY A 19 5.04 1.76 -15.78
CA GLY A 19 4.78 3.03 -16.47
C GLY A 19 3.32 3.21 -16.93
N LEU A 20 2.55 2.12 -17.05
CA LEU A 20 1.21 2.15 -17.63
C LEU A 20 0.13 2.40 -16.56
N ASN A 21 -0.62 3.48 -16.73
CA ASN A 21 -1.83 3.77 -15.94
C ASN A 21 -3.08 3.23 -16.67
N PHE A 22 -3.13 1.91 -16.87
CA PHE A 22 -4.21 1.27 -17.63
C PHE A 22 -5.30 0.70 -16.72
N SER A 23 -6.56 0.76 -17.17
CA SER A 23 -7.67 0.09 -16.49
C SER A 23 -7.66 -1.41 -16.80
N TRP A 24 -7.66 -2.23 -15.74
CA TRP A 24 -7.53 -3.70 -15.76
C TRP A 24 -8.35 -4.45 -16.84
N PRO A 25 -9.63 -4.16 -17.11
CA PRO A 25 -10.38 -4.92 -18.12
C PRO A 25 -9.84 -4.72 -19.54
N LEU A 26 -9.25 -3.57 -19.85
CA LEU A 26 -8.68 -3.30 -21.16
C LEU A 26 -7.30 -3.96 -21.32
N ALA A 27 -6.56 -4.21 -20.23
CA ALA A 27 -5.25 -4.89 -20.28
C ALA A 27 -5.38 -6.42 -20.36
N ALA A 28 -6.42 -6.99 -19.71
CA ALA A 28 -6.60 -8.44 -19.63
C ALA A 28 -6.94 -9.09 -20.98
N ALA A 29 -7.76 -8.43 -21.82
CA ALA A 29 -8.16 -8.95 -23.13
C ALA A 29 -6.97 -9.16 -24.10
N PRO A 30 -6.09 -8.17 -24.35
CA PRO A 30 -4.92 -8.38 -25.20
C PRO A 30 -3.90 -9.32 -24.55
N ALA A 31 -3.74 -9.31 -23.22
CA ALA A 31 -2.81 -10.19 -22.52
C ALA A 31 -3.08 -11.69 -22.74
N VAL A 32 -4.34 -12.06 -22.97
CA VAL A 32 -4.74 -13.45 -23.27
C VAL A 32 -4.85 -13.70 -24.78
N ALA A 33 -5.38 -12.73 -25.55
CA ALA A 33 -5.62 -12.90 -26.98
C ALA A 33 -4.33 -12.92 -27.83
N LEU A 34 -3.35 -12.07 -27.52
CA LEU A 34 -2.08 -12.00 -28.26
C LEU A 34 -1.27 -13.31 -28.22
N PRO A 35 -1.01 -13.91 -27.04
CA PRO A 35 -0.28 -15.17 -27.00
C PRO A 35 -1.08 -16.31 -27.65
N PHE A 36 -2.40 -16.35 -27.50
CA PHE A 36 -3.21 -17.39 -28.15
C PHE A 36 -3.17 -17.29 -29.69
N PHE A 37 -3.25 -16.07 -30.23
CA PHE A 37 -3.14 -15.83 -31.67
C PHE A 37 -1.73 -16.14 -32.20
N LEU A 38 -0.68 -15.74 -31.47
CA LEU A 38 0.71 -15.94 -31.88
C LEU A 38 1.22 -17.37 -31.65
N ILE A 39 0.66 -18.15 -30.72
CA ILE A 39 0.90 -19.60 -30.61
C ILE A 39 0.52 -20.30 -31.92
N ARG A 40 -0.52 -19.81 -32.61
CA ARG A 40 -0.99 -20.34 -33.88
C ARG A 40 -0.10 -19.95 -35.07
N ALA A 41 0.55 -18.79 -35.01
CA ALA A 41 1.38 -18.25 -36.09
C ALA A 41 2.88 -18.58 -35.95
N THR A 42 3.46 -18.45 -34.75
CA THR A 42 4.90 -18.60 -34.50
C THR A 42 5.19 -19.11 -33.08
N ARG A 43 5.28 -20.44 -32.91
CA ARG A 43 5.59 -21.10 -31.62
C ARG A 43 6.85 -20.57 -30.92
N ARG A 44 7.80 -19.99 -31.68
CA ARG A 44 9.06 -19.44 -31.16
C ARG A 44 8.94 -18.14 -30.35
N PHE A 45 7.78 -17.46 -30.37
CA PHE A 45 7.56 -16.24 -29.58
C PHE A 45 6.49 -16.41 -28.50
N ALA A 46 5.79 -17.53 -28.51
CA ALA A 46 4.70 -17.82 -27.57
C ALA A 46 5.15 -17.74 -26.10
N PHE A 47 6.26 -18.40 -25.76
CA PHE A 47 6.75 -18.46 -24.38
C PHE A 47 7.19 -17.10 -23.81
N PRO A 48 8.10 -16.31 -24.44
CA PRO A 48 8.49 -15.02 -23.89
C PRO A 48 7.31 -14.05 -23.81
N LEU A 49 6.41 -14.09 -24.79
CA LEU A 49 5.21 -13.24 -24.76
C LEU A 49 4.28 -13.61 -23.60
N LEU A 50 4.10 -14.90 -23.33
CA LEU A 50 3.34 -15.37 -22.16
C LEU A 50 3.99 -14.92 -20.85
N CYS A 51 5.32 -15.02 -20.73
CA CYS A 51 6.04 -14.51 -19.57
C CYS A 51 5.86 -12.99 -19.39
N PHE A 52 5.88 -12.23 -20.48
CA PHE A 52 5.65 -10.78 -20.47
C PHE A 52 4.23 -10.42 -20.01
N THR A 53 3.20 -11.08 -20.56
CA THR A 53 1.81 -10.83 -20.18
C THR A 53 1.52 -11.28 -18.75
N LEU A 54 2.16 -12.37 -18.30
CA LEU A 54 2.09 -12.82 -16.90
C LEU A 54 2.70 -11.79 -15.95
N GLY A 55 3.85 -11.19 -16.30
CA GLY A 55 4.48 -10.12 -15.53
C GLY A 55 3.57 -8.90 -15.39
N LEU A 56 2.93 -8.48 -16.49
CA LEU A 56 1.91 -7.42 -16.48
C LEU A 56 0.71 -7.77 -15.58
N ALA A 57 0.17 -8.98 -15.72
CA ALA A 57 -1.01 -9.41 -14.98
C ALA A 57 -0.74 -9.48 -13.47
N LEU A 58 0.36 -10.12 -13.07
CA LEU A 58 0.75 -10.24 -11.65
C LEU A 58 1.01 -8.87 -11.02
N TYR A 59 1.66 -7.97 -11.74
CA TYR A 59 1.90 -6.62 -11.28
C TYR A 59 0.61 -5.90 -10.91
N HIS A 60 -0.39 -5.93 -11.80
CA HIS A 60 -1.66 -5.26 -11.57
C HIS A 60 -2.52 -5.99 -10.53
N LEU A 61 -2.41 -7.31 -10.41
CA LEU A 61 -3.07 -8.09 -9.37
C LEU A 61 -2.58 -7.66 -7.98
N GLU A 62 -1.28 -7.50 -7.80
CA GLU A 62 -0.66 -7.06 -6.53
C GLU A 62 -1.04 -5.61 -6.18
N MET A 63 -1.19 -4.76 -7.19
CA MET A 63 -1.60 -3.37 -6.99
C MET A 63 -3.06 -3.22 -6.59
N ARG A 64 -3.90 -4.26 -6.78
CA ARG A 64 -5.32 -4.22 -6.47
C ARG A 64 -5.55 -3.91 -5.00
N GLU A 65 -6.58 -3.11 -4.72
CA GLU A 65 -7.01 -2.89 -3.35
C GLU A 65 -7.54 -4.20 -2.75
N PRO A 66 -7.14 -4.54 -1.51
CA PRO A 66 -7.64 -5.71 -0.82
C PRO A 66 -9.17 -5.66 -0.71
N SER A 67 -9.83 -6.72 -1.17
CA SER A 67 -11.30 -6.84 -1.12
C SER A 67 -11.81 -7.41 0.21
N ASP A 68 -10.90 -7.77 1.12
CA ASP A 68 -11.22 -8.34 2.42
C ASP A 68 -11.82 -7.28 3.36
N PRO A 69 -13.03 -7.48 3.91
CA PRO A 69 -13.65 -6.55 4.86
C PRO A 69 -12.88 -6.40 6.18
N ALA A 70 -12.01 -7.35 6.54
CA ALA A 70 -11.12 -7.27 7.69
C ALA A 70 -9.83 -6.48 7.39
N HIS A 71 -9.62 -6.04 6.14
CA HIS A 71 -8.45 -5.24 5.78
C HIS A 71 -8.65 -3.76 6.12
N VAL A 72 -7.60 -3.10 6.62
CA VAL A 72 -7.65 -1.69 7.06
C VAL A 72 -8.06 -0.70 5.94
N ALA A 73 -7.80 -1.06 4.68
CA ALA A 73 -8.23 -0.30 3.50
C ALA A 73 -9.76 -0.13 3.41
N GLN A 74 -10.52 -1.10 3.92
CA GLN A 74 -11.99 -1.05 3.95
C GLN A 74 -12.53 -0.25 5.14
N ARG A 75 -11.66 0.16 6.09
CA ARG A 75 -12.01 0.92 7.30
C ARG A 75 -11.77 2.42 7.16
N THR A 76 -11.37 2.89 5.99
CA THR A 76 -11.10 4.30 5.70
C THR A 76 -12.36 5.17 5.72
N GLY A 77 -12.22 6.46 6.03
CA GLY A 77 -13.28 7.48 5.96
C GLY A 77 -13.82 7.92 7.32
N SER A 78 -13.64 7.11 8.36
CA SER A 78 -14.19 7.33 9.72
C SER A 78 -13.10 7.33 10.80
N MET A 79 -13.43 7.86 11.98
CA MET A 79 -12.55 7.88 13.15
C MET A 79 -12.55 6.49 13.79
N ARG A 80 -11.39 5.83 13.88
CA ARG A 80 -11.25 4.47 14.43
C ARG A 80 -10.17 4.42 15.50
N ILE A 81 -10.29 3.45 16.41
CA ILE A 81 -9.25 3.12 17.38
C ILE A 81 -8.59 1.83 16.88
N LEU A 82 -7.32 1.94 16.49
CA LEU A 82 -6.52 0.83 15.99
C LEU A 82 -5.50 0.41 17.04
N ARG A 83 -5.25 -0.89 17.09
CA ARG A 83 -4.17 -1.51 17.85
C ARG A 83 -3.25 -2.22 16.87
N GLY A 84 -1.95 -2.03 17.04
CA GLY A 84 -0.97 -2.64 16.15
C GLY A 84 0.45 -2.55 16.68
N THR A 85 1.38 -3.05 15.88
CA THR A 85 2.81 -3.04 16.17
C THR A 85 3.53 -2.09 15.20
N VAL A 86 4.39 -1.23 15.73
CA VAL A 86 5.21 -0.30 14.93
C VAL A 86 6.27 -1.10 14.16
N THR A 87 6.28 -0.99 12.85
CA THR A 87 7.25 -1.71 12.00
C THR A 87 8.44 -0.83 11.65
N ARG A 88 8.21 0.46 11.39
CA ARG A 88 9.26 1.43 11.02
C ARG A 88 8.92 2.81 11.53
N VAL A 89 9.94 3.57 11.91
CA VAL A 89 9.81 4.97 12.35
C VAL A 89 10.72 5.84 11.49
N PHE A 90 10.17 6.94 10.99
CA PHE A 90 10.88 7.90 10.14
C PHE A 90 10.88 9.28 10.82
N PRO A 91 12.05 9.76 11.27
CA PRO A 91 12.16 11.08 11.83
C PRO A 91 12.10 12.15 10.72
N ALA A 92 11.41 13.25 10.98
CA ALA A 92 11.48 14.47 10.20
C ALA A 92 11.54 15.70 11.15
N PRO A 93 11.98 16.88 10.68
CA PRO A 93 12.34 18.00 11.56
C PRO A 93 11.22 18.49 12.48
N ASN A 94 9.97 18.55 11.98
CA ASN A 94 8.81 19.08 12.70
C ASN A 94 7.65 18.08 12.84
N ARG A 95 7.86 16.86 12.34
CA ARG A 95 6.87 15.78 12.29
C ARG A 95 7.63 14.48 12.27
N PHE A 96 7.03 13.41 12.74
CA PHE A 96 7.53 12.08 12.43
C PHE A 96 6.39 11.27 11.84
N PHE A 97 6.73 10.22 11.11
CA PHE A 97 5.74 9.25 10.69
C PHE A 97 6.26 7.86 10.94
N PHE A 98 5.36 6.95 11.19
CA PHE A 98 5.69 5.56 11.42
C PHE A 98 4.73 4.67 10.67
N ASP A 99 5.23 3.51 10.29
CA ASP A 99 4.44 2.45 9.70
C ASP A 99 4.04 1.50 10.81
N MET A 100 2.76 1.14 10.85
CA MET A 100 2.18 0.27 11.86
C MET A 100 1.46 -0.88 11.16
N GLU A 101 1.74 -2.10 11.58
CA GLU A 101 0.98 -3.28 11.23
C GLU A 101 -0.22 -3.40 12.16
N THR A 102 -1.43 -3.40 11.60
CA THR A 102 -2.67 -3.45 12.37
C THR A 102 -2.94 -4.90 12.80
N GLU A 103 -3.32 -5.08 14.05
CA GLU A 103 -3.72 -6.37 14.61
C GLU A 103 -5.22 -6.41 14.93
N ALA A 104 -5.74 -5.30 15.45
CA ALA A 104 -7.15 -5.19 15.83
C ALA A 104 -7.67 -3.74 15.74
N GLU A 105 -8.98 -3.63 15.59
CA GLU A 105 -9.73 -2.37 15.69
C GLU A 105 -10.75 -2.50 16.82
N MET A 106 -10.94 -1.44 17.61
CA MET A 106 -12.05 -1.39 18.56
C MET A 106 -13.34 -1.02 17.82
N GLY A 107 -14.28 -1.95 17.77
CA GLY A 107 -15.61 -1.73 17.21
C GLY A 107 -16.51 -0.86 18.09
N GLU A 108 -17.69 -0.53 17.57
CA GLU A 108 -18.66 0.37 18.22
C GLU A 108 -19.16 -0.13 19.59
N GLN A 109 -19.14 -1.45 19.80
CA GLN A 109 -19.54 -2.09 21.05
C GLN A 109 -18.38 -2.23 22.07
N GLY A 110 -17.23 -1.57 21.82
CA GLY A 110 -16.04 -1.68 22.66
C GLY A 110 -15.30 -3.02 22.56
N LYS A 111 -15.71 -3.91 21.64
CA LYS A 111 -15.05 -5.18 21.37
C LYS A 111 -13.97 -5.01 20.31
N TYR A 112 -12.83 -5.68 20.50
CA TYR A 112 -11.78 -5.74 19.49
C TYR A 112 -12.16 -6.72 18.39
N CYS A 113 -12.15 -6.24 17.15
CA CYS A 113 -12.30 -7.04 15.94
C CYS A 113 -10.91 -7.22 15.29
N PRO A 114 -10.55 -8.42 14.83
CA PRO A 114 -9.29 -8.62 14.13
C PRO A 114 -9.29 -7.82 12.82
N VAL A 115 -8.25 -7.03 12.61
CA VAL A 115 -8.05 -6.21 11.41
C VAL A 115 -6.59 -6.32 11.02
N HIS A 116 -6.31 -6.47 9.74
CA HIS A 116 -4.94 -6.60 9.24
C HIS A 116 -4.62 -5.54 8.17
N GLY A 117 -3.33 -5.39 7.90
CA GLY A 117 -2.79 -4.45 6.92
C GLY A 117 -1.99 -3.31 7.55
N GLN A 118 -1.19 -2.64 6.72
CA GLN A 118 -0.29 -1.59 7.20
C GLN A 118 -0.88 -0.19 7.02
N VAL A 119 -0.68 0.62 8.05
CA VAL A 119 -1.09 2.03 8.11
C VAL A 119 0.14 2.89 8.32
N ARG A 120 0.28 3.94 7.50
CA ARG A 120 1.27 4.99 7.76
C ARG A 120 0.62 6.10 8.56
N VAL A 121 1.19 6.37 9.72
CA VAL A 121 0.70 7.31 10.71
C VAL A 121 1.59 8.53 10.72
N TYR A 122 1.03 9.71 10.47
CA TYR A 122 1.73 11.00 10.55
C TYR A 122 1.41 11.67 11.88
N VAL A 123 2.45 12.07 12.61
CA VAL A 123 2.33 12.76 13.90
C VAL A 123 2.95 14.15 13.81
N ASP A 124 2.20 15.16 14.23
CA ASP A 124 2.65 16.54 14.28
C ASP A 124 3.34 16.85 15.62
N THR A 125 4.64 17.11 15.58
CA THR A 125 5.47 17.38 16.75
C THR A 125 5.36 18.85 17.20
N GLN A 126 4.89 19.77 16.34
CA GLN A 126 4.81 21.19 16.71
C GLN A 126 3.84 21.43 17.87
N ARG A 127 2.76 20.64 17.94
CA ARG A 127 1.81 20.69 19.06
C ARG A 127 2.32 20.04 20.35
N GLN A 128 3.28 19.11 20.28
CA GLN A 128 3.94 18.59 21.49
C GLN A 128 4.71 19.69 22.21
N ASN A 129 5.44 20.50 21.47
CA ASN A 129 6.29 21.55 22.03
C ASN A 129 5.48 22.71 22.63
N ALA A 130 4.22 22.88 22.23
CA ALA A 130 3.32 23.88 22.78
C ALA A 130 2.74 23.50 24.16
N VAL A 131 2.77 22.21 24.52
CA VAL A 131 2.31 21.72 25.82
C VAL A 131 3.55 21.41 26.65
N SER A 132 3.98 22.38 27.47
CA SER A 132 5.26 22.44 28.19
C SER A 132 5.59 21.25 29.13
N ASN A 133 4.70 20.27 29.28
CA ASN A 133 4.85 19.09 30.14
C ASN A 133 4.43 17.77 29.45
N ALA A 134 4.23 17.74 28.13
CA ALA A 134 3.88 16.50 27.45
C ALA A 134 5.11 15.56 27.41
N PRO A 135 4.99 14.28 27.82
CA PRO A 135 6.09 13.33 27.71
C PRO A 135 6.51 13.20 26.24
N ARG A 136 7.82 13.29 25.98
CA ARG A 136 8.37 13.00 24.65
C ARG A 136 8.06 11.54 24.33
N ILE A 137 7.16 11.32 23.38
CA ILE A 137 6.83 9.97 22.92
C ILE A 137 8.06 9.40 22.21
N SER A 138 8.70 8.44 22.86
CA SER A 138 9.75 7.62 22.25
C SER A 138 9.06 6.40 21.65
N LEU A 139 9.06 6.30 20.32
CA LEU A 139 8.54 5.16 19.57
C LEU A 139 9.69 4.42 18.91
N ALA A 140 9.74 3.11 19.10
CA ALA A 140 10.68 2.21 18.48
C ALA A 140 9.96 1.15 17.62
N PRO A 141 10.61 0.63 16.57
CA PRO A 141 10.13 -0.58 15.90
C PRO A 141 9.97 -1.73 16.89
N GLY A 142 8.83 -2.43 16.82
CA GLY A 142 8.44 -3.50 17.75
C GLY A 142 7.49 -3.05 18.86
N ASP A 143 7.33 -1.75 19.07
CA ASP A 143 6.38 -1.25 20.07
C ASP A 143 4.94 -1.54 19.67
N ARG A 144 4.15 -1.99 20.65
CA ARG A 144 2.71 -2.13 20.50
C ARG A 144 2.04 -0.83 20.88
N VAL A 145 1.23 -0.29 19.98
CA VAL A 145 0.58 1.00 20.14
C VAL A 145 -0.91 0.89 19.87
N GLN A 146 -1.67 1.69 20.59
CA GLN A 146 -3.08 1.95 20.33
C GLN A 146 -3.25 3.43 19.96
N LEU A 147 -3.88 3.69 18.83
CA LEU A 147 -4.11 5.06 18.36
C LEU A 147 -5.56 5.27 17.98
N ARG A 148 -6.07 6.48 18.24
CA ARG A 148 -7.38 6.92 17.76
C ARG A 148 -7.17 7.94 16.65
N ALA A 149 -7.48 7.57 15.40
CA ALA A 149 -7.30 8.45 14.26
C ALA A 149 -8.33 8.24 13.16
N ARG A 150 -8.51 9.25 12.30
CA ARG A 150 -9.32 9.12 11.10
C ARG A 150 -8.48 8.50 9.99
N LEU A 151 -8.88 7.31 9.56
CA LEU A 151 -8.22 6.62 8.45
C LEU A 151 -8.62 7.28 7.13
N ARG A 152 -7.64 7.52 6.26
CA ARG A 152 -7.82 8.09 4.93
C ARG A 152 -7.21 7.16 3.88
N ARG A 153 -7.78 7.18 2.67
CA ARG A 153 -7.16 6.51 1.52
C ARG A 153 -6.01 7.38 1.01
N PRO A 154 -4.92 6.77 0.51
CA PRO A 154 -3.94 7.49 -0.29
C PRO A 154 -4.63 8.10 -1.51
N GLU A 155 -4.46 9.40 -1.71
CA GLU A 155 -4.98 10.12 -2.87
C GLU A 155 -3.81 10.67 -3.69
N LEU A 156 -4.04 10.86 -4.99
CA LEU A 156 -3.15 11.62 -5.87
C LEU A 156 -3.37 13.11 -5.61
N PHE A 157 -2.31 13.92 -5.62
CA PHE A 157 -2.41 15.38 -5.50
C PHE A 157 -3.05 16.02 -6.75
N GLY A 158 -3.14 15.31 -7.87
CA GLY A 158 -3.83 15.72 -9.09
C GLY A 158 -3.00 16.60 -10.02
N THR A 159 -1.67 16.65 -9.87
CA THR A 159 -0.81 17.50 -10.71
C THR A 159 -0.16 16.71 -11.87
N PRO A 160 0.03 17.33 -13.06
CA PRO A 160 0.73 16.68 -14.16
C PRO A 160 2.18 16.34 -13.78
N GLY A 161 2.60 15.10 -14.01
CA GLY A 161 3.96 14.63 -13.68
C GLY A 161 4.19 14.35 -12.19
N GLU A 162 3.13 14.32 -11.38
CA GLU A 162 3.21 14.06 -9.96
C GLU A 162 3.76 12.65 -9.65
N PHE A 163 4.47 12.56 -8.53
CA PHE A 163 4.81 11.31 -7.90
C PHE A 163 3.55 10.46 -7.63
N GLN A 164 3.51 9.23 -8.17
CA GLN A 164 2.40 8.29 -7.95
C GLN A 164 2.39 7.74 -6.51
N ARG A 165 1.97 8.57 -5.56
CA ARG A 165 2.01 8.27 -4.11
C ARG A 165 1.23 7.01 -3.75
N VAL A 166 0.05 6.82 -4.34
CA VAL A 166 -0.81 5.64 -4.12
C VAL A 166 -0.04 4.35 -4.40
N ARG A 167 0.63 4.31 -5.54
CA ARG A 167 1.40 3.15 -6.00
C ARG A 167 2.66 2.92 -5.18
N HIS A 168 3.37 4.00 -4.85
CA HIS A 168 4.54 3.92 -3.99
C HIS A 168 4.20 3.33 -2.61
N LEU A 169 3.06 3.74 -2.03
CA LEU A 169 2.58 3.20 -0.76
C LEU A 169 2.08 1.76 -0.89
N ALA A 170 1.41 1.42 -1.99
CA ALA A 170 0.97 0.06 -2.27
C ALA A 170 2.14 -0.95 -2.33
N ILE A 171 3.26 -0.57 -2.94
CA ILE A 171 4.51 -1.38 -2.96
C ILE A 171 5.04 -1.61 -1.54
N GLN A 172 4.83 -0.65 -0.65
CA GLN A 172 5.21 -0.75 0.77
C GLN A 172 4.16 -1.49 1.60
N ASN A 173 3.12 -2.08 0.99
CA ASN A 173 1.96 -2.69 1.65
C ASN A 173 1.12 -1.73 2.50
N ILE A 174 1.30 -0.41 2.31
CA ILE A 174 0.56 0.63 3.03
C ILE A 174 -0.67 0.99 2.22
N ARG A 175 -1.85 0.70 2.77
CA ARG A 175 -3.13 0.93 2.09
C ARG A 175 -4.02 1.96 2.79
N ALA A 176 -3.63 2.42 3.98
CA ALA A 176 -4.33 3.49 4.69
C ALA A 176 -3.34 4.46 5.33
N LEU A 177 -3.78 5.71 5.46
CA LEU A 177 -3.05 6.79 6.10
C LEU A 177 -3.82 7.26 7.34
N ALA A 178 -3.09 7.62 8.39
CA ALA A 178 -3.66 8.24 9.58
C ALA A 178 -2.88 9.53 9.90
N TYR A 179 -3.58 10.50 10.49
CA TYR A 179 -2.98 11.74 10.97
C TYR A 179 -3.35 11.94 12.44
N LEU A 180 -2.34 12.04 13.30
CA LEU A 180 -2.49 12.43 14.69
C LEU A 180 -2.04 13.89 14.85
N ALA A 181 -3.03 14.74 15.13
CA ALA A 181 -2.78 16.12 15.54
C ALA A 181 -2.33 16.21 17.00
N ASP A 182 -2.79 15.27 17.84
CA ASP A 182 -2.43 15.20 19.25
C ASP A 182 -1.80 13.82 19.56
N PRO A 183 -0.48 13.79 19.80
CA PRO A 183 0.23 12.57 20.15
C PRO A 183 -0.23 11.94 21.47
N GLN A 184 -0.92 12.65 22.37
CA GLN A 184 -1.48 12.07 23.60
C GLN A 184 -2.52 10.97 23.34
N THR A 185 -3.03 10.87 22.11
CA THR A 185 -3.96 9.80 21.71
C THR A 185 -3.28 8.48 21.37
N LEU A 186 -1.95 8.41 21.51
CA LEU A 186 -1.15 7.20 21.35
C LEU A 186 -0.84 6.62 22.74
N VAL A 187 -1.27 5.37 22.96
CA VAL A 187 -1.13 4.61 24.21
C VAL A 187 -0.35 3.33 23.97
#